data_AF-A0A2M8UZ68-F1
#
_entry.id   AF-A0A2M8UZ68-F1
#
_cell.length_a   1.000
_cell.length_b   1.000
_cell.length_c   1.000
_cell.angle_alpha   90.00
_cell.angle_beta   90.00
_cell.angle_gamma   90.00
#
_symmetry.space_group_name_H-M   'P 1'
#
loop_
_entity.id
_entity.type
_entity.pdbx_description
1 polymer ?
#
loop_
_entity_poly.entity_id
_entity_poly.type
_entity_poly.pdbx_seq_one_letter_code
_entity_poly.pdbx_strand_id
1 'polypeptide(L)'
;MSSLSAQTVLEPVYNFLQMAYGPELKTLQQVPFSSSAENWLFERLSGTPLTIKEAIKLAPDRKSVLSMFLTQYVMFLTMFKDLKFAPDFLVGTSETVLGLQLLQYMAEHRWPFPQMLPQ
;
A
#
# COMPACT_ATOMS: atom_id res chain seq x y z
N MET A 1 -5.32 2.69 26.00
CA MET A 1 -5.85 2.23 24.70
C MET A 1 -5.01 1.05 24.24
N SER A 2 -5.63 -0.03 23.77
CA SER A 2 -4.92 -1.24 23.33
C SER A 2 -4.29 -1.05 21.95
N SER A 3 -3.08 -1.58 21.74
CA SER A 3 -2.41 -1.62 20.43
C SER A 3 -3.24 -2.38 19.39
N LEU A 4 -3.14 -1.97 18.11
CA LEU A 4 -3.76 -2.70 16.99
C LEU A 4 -2.91 -3.92 16.60
N SER A 5 -3.57 -4.96 16.10
CA SER A 5 -2.91 -6.16 15.58
C SER A 5 -2.55 -6.01 14.09
N ALA A 6 -1.59 -6.81 13.62
CA ALA A 6 -1.28 -6.91 12.18
C ALA A 6 -2.52 -7.23 11.34
N GLN A 7 -3.40 -8.12 11.82
CA GLN A 7 -4.64 -8.48 11.13
C GLN A 7 -5.58 -7.27 10.97
N THR A 8 -5.67 -6.42 12.00
CA THR A 8 -6.49 -5.19 11.97
C THR A 8 -5.97 -4.19 10.95
N VAL A 9 -4.64 -4.11 10.76
CA VAL A 9 -4.01 -3.23 9.76
C VAL A 9 -4.06 -3.84 8.35
N LEU A 10 -3.99 -5.17 8.25
CA LEU A 10 -4.02 -5.90 6.98
C LEU A 10 -5.32 -5.65 6.21
N GLU A 11 -6.46 -5.72 6.90
CA GLU A 11 -7.79 -5.63 6.30
C GLU A 11 -7.99 -4.38 5.43
N PRO A 12 -7.74 -3.15 5.91
CA PRO A 12 -7.92 -1.95 5.08
C PRO A 12 -6.93 -1.91 3.90
N VAL A 13 -5.69 -2.38 4.05
CA VAL A 13 -4.71 -2.42 2.95
C VAL A 13 -5.16 -3.39 1.86
N TYR A 14 -5.61 -4.59 2.26
CA TYR A 14 -6.12 -5.61 1.36
C TYR A 14 -7.38 -5.14 0.63
N ASN A 15 -8.36 -4.61 1.37
CA ASN A 15 -9.62 -4.13 0.79
C ASN A 15 -9.36 -2.99 -0.21
N PHE A 16 -8.50 -2.04 0.13
CA PHE A 16 -8.11 -0.96 -0.77
C PHE A 16 -7.48 -1.50 -2.06
N LEU A 17 -6.53 -2.44 -1.96
CA LEU A 17 -5.88 -3.08 -3.11
C LEU A 17 -6.91 -3.77 -4.01
N GLN A 18 -7.82 -4.56 -3.44
CA GLN A 18 -8.85 -5.29 -4.20
C GLN A 18 -9.83 -4.34 -4.88
N MET A 19 -10.29 -3.30 -4.18
CA MET A 19 -11.23 -2.34 -4.74
C MET A 19 -10.60 -1.44 -5.81
N ALA A 20 -9.35 -1.02 -5.62
CA ALA A 20 -8.64 -0.19 -6.60
C ALA A 20 -8.23 -0.98 -7.84
N TYR A 21 -7.69 -2.19 -7.65
CA TYR A 21 -6.95 -2.88 -8.71
C TYR A 21 -7.30 -4.35 -8.92
N GLY A 22 -8.14 -4.97 -8.10
CA GLY A 22 -8.45 -6.41 -8.16
C GLY A 22 -8.67 -6.97 -9.57
N PRO A 23 -9.55 -6.35 -10.40
CA PRO A 23 -9.77 -6.78 -11.79
C PRO A 23 -8.57 -6.60 -12.73
N GLU A 24 -7.68 -5.65 -12.44
CA GLU A 24 -6.54 -5.26 -13.29
C GLU A 24 -5.18 -5.77 -12.80
N LEU A 25 -5.09 -6.44 -11.64
CA LEU A 25 -3.83 -6.90 -11.05
C LEU A 25 -2.95 -7.70 -12.03
N LYS A 26 -3.53 -8.64 -12.77
CA LYS A 26 -2.79 -9.46 -13.76
C LYS A 26 -2.19 -8.60 -14.88
N THR A 27 -2.91 -7.57 -15.31
CA THR A 27 -2.44 -6.65 -16.36
C THR A 27 -1.36 -5.73 -15.82
N LEU A 28 -1.52 -5.23 -14.59
CA LEU A 28 -0.53 -4.37 -13.95
C LEU A 28 0.81 -5.06 -13.69
N GLN A 29 0.81 -6.38 -13.45
CA GLN A 29 2.03 -7.19 -13.33
C GLN A 29 2.87 -7.25 -14.63
N GLN A 30 2.27 -6.95 -15.78
CA GLN A 30 2.96 -6.92 -17.07
C GLN A 30 3.57 -5.55 -17.37
N VAL A 31 3.19 -4.51 -16.63
CA VAL A 31 3.76 -3.17 -16.79
C VAL A 31 5.17 -3.18 -16.19
N PRO A 32 6.21 -2.78 -16.95
CA PRO A 32 7.58 -2.74 -16.43
C PRO A 32 7.70 -1.83 -15.20
N PHE A 33 8.54 -2.24 -14.26
CA PHE A 33 8.84 -1.42 -13.09
C PHE A 33 9.47 -0.09 -13.50
N SER A 34 9.04 0.99 -12.86
CA SER A 34 9.52 2.35 -13.11
C SER A 34 10.06 2.96 -11.82
N SER A 35 11.38 3.17 -11.75
CA SER A 35 12.01 3.87 -10.62
C SER A 35 11.51 5.31 -10.45
N SER A 36 11.07 5.95 -11.54
CA SER A 36 10.42 7.26 -11.48
C SER A 36 9.06 7.18 -10.77
N ALA A 37 8.27 6.15 -11.10
CA ALA A 37 6.98 5.91 -10.44
C ALA A 37 7.15 5.49 -8.97
N GLU A 38 8.21 4.78 -8.63
CA GLU A 38 8.60 4.46 -7.24
C GLU A 38 8.95 5.72 -6.44
N ASN A 39 9.82 6.58 -6.96
CA ASN A 39 10.15 7.83 -6.27
C ASN A 39 8.90 8.68 -6.06
N TRP A 40 8.06 8.80 -7.09
CA TRP A 40 6.76 9.47 -6.98
C TRP A 40 5.86 8.82 -5.91
N LEU A 41 5.84 7.49 -5.82
CA LEU A 41 5.03 6.77 -4.84
C LEU A 41 5.47 7.16 -3.42
N PHE A 42 6.76 7.09 -3.11
CA PHE A 42 7.24 7.40 -1.75
C PHE A 42 7.00 8.86 -1.35
N GLU A 43 7.18 9.79 -2.29
CA GLU A 43 6.79 11.19 -2.09
C GLU A 43 5.28 11.30 -1.82
N ARG A 44 4.45 10.64 -2.64
CA ARG A 44 2.99 10.70 -2.52
C ARG A 44 2.49 10.13 -1.20
N LEU A 45 3.03 9.01 -0.73
CA LEU A 45 2.60 8.34 0.50
C LEU A 45 2.93 9.17 1.76
N SER A 46 3.97 10.01 1.72
CA SER A 46 4.35 10.87 2.85
C SER A 46 3.43 12.08 3.08
N GLY A 47 2.59 12.42 2.09
CA GLY A 47 1.84 13.68 2.04
C GLY A 47 0.44 13.60 2.64
N THR A 48 -0.52 13.11 1.86
CA THR A 48 -1.96 13.18 2.17
C THR A 48 -2.60 11.78 2.15
N PRO A 49 -3.78 11.59 2.77
CA PRO A 49 -4.54 10.35 2.62
C PRO A 49 -4.74 9.98 1.14
N LEU A 50 -4.80 8.68 0.85
CA LEU A 50 -4.94 8.17 -0.51
C LEU A 50 -6.33 7.57 -0.68
N THR A 51 -7.12 8.12 -1.60
CA THR A 51 -8.47 7.64 -1.89
C THR A 51 -8.47 6.62 -3.02
N ILE A 52 -9.43 5.70 -3.04
CA ILE A 52 -9.59 4.76 -4.17
C ILE A 52 -9.77 5.53 -5.48
N LYS A 53 -10.59 6.60 -5.47
CA LYS A 53 -10.84 7.42 -6.67
C LYS A 53 -9.57 8.04 -7.25
N GLU A 54 -8.60 8.37 -6.39
CA GLU A 54 -7.30 8.85 -6.82
C GLU A 54 -6.44 7.70 -7.36
N ALA A 55 -6.35 6.60 -6.62
CA ALA A 55 -5.56 5.41 -6.99
C ALA A 55 -5.96 4.85 -8.37
N ILE A 56 -7.25 4.76 -8.68
CA ILE A 56 -7.73 4.26 -9.99
C ILE A 56 -7.42 5.20 -11.15
N LYS A 57 -7.15 6.49 -10.89
CA LYS A 57 -6.84 7.51 -11.89
C LYS A 57 -5.34 7.68 -12.16
N LEU A 58 -4.50 6.94 -11.43
CA LEU A 58 -3.06 6.99 -11.64
C LEU A 58 -2.67 6.49 -13.03
N ALA A 59 -1.53 6.98 -13.52
CA ALA A 59 -0.90 6.46 -14.73
C ALA A 59 -0.54 4.96 -14.56
N PRO A 60 -0.49 4.16 -15.64
CA PRO A 60 -0.29 2.72 -15.56
C PRO A 60 0.97 2.27 -14.80
N ASP A 61 2.08 2.99 -14.95
CA ASP A 61 3.34 2.74 -14.25
C ASP A 61 3.19 2.94 -12.73
N ARG A 62 2.54 4.04 -12.31
CA ARG A 62 2.24 4.33 -10.91
C ARG A 62 1.25 3.36 -10.29
N LYS A 63 0.23 2.94 -11.05
CA LYS A 63 -0.70 1.88 -10.63
C LYS A 63 0.05 0.57 -10.40
N SER A 64 0.93 0.19 -11.33
CA SER A 64 1.72 -1.03 -11.22
C SER A 64 2.58 -1.03 -9.96
N VAL A 65 3.38 0.02 -9.76
CA VAL A 65 4.24 0.15 -8.57
C VAL A 65 3.42 0.19 -7.27
N LEU A 66 2.33 0.97 -7.21
CA LEU A 66 1.47 1.01 -6.03
C LEU A 66 0.80 -0.35 -5.75
N SER A 67 0.32 -1.06 -6.78
CA SER A 67 -0.29 -2.38 -6.62
C SER A 67 0.70 -3.41 -6.08
N MET A 68 1.94 -3.40 -6.58
CA MET A 68 3.04 -4.25 -6.12
C MET A 68 3.40 -3.92 -4.66
N PHE A 69 3.49 -2.63 -4.34
CA PHE A 69 3.78 -2.13 -3.00
C PHE A 69 2.73 -2.56 -1.98
N LEU A 70 1.45 -2.32 -2.26
CA LEU A 70 0.35 -2.75 -1.41
C LEU A 70 0.30 -4.28 -1.27
N THR A 71 0.57 -5.02 -2.35
CA THR A 71 0.64 -6.50 -2.30
C THR A 71 1.73 -6.96 -1.33
N GLN A 72 2.90 -6.33 -1.34
CA GLN A 72 3.98 -6.68 -0.42
C GLN A 72 3.65 -6.34 1.03
N TYR A 73 2.93 -5.23 1.29
CA TYR A 73 2.44 -4.93 2.63
C TYR A 73 1.37 -5.92 3.10
N VAL A 74 0.48 -6.37 2.22
CA VAL A 74 -0.45 -7.48 2.51
C VAL A 74 0.32 -8.74 2.89
N MET A 75 1.36 -9.10 2.14
CA MET A 75 2.21 -10.26 2.45
C MET A 75 2.95 -10.10 3.78
N PHE A 76 3.57 -8.94 4.01
CA PHE A 76 4.28 -8.60 5.24
C PHE A 76 3.39 -8.74 6.47
N LEU A 77 2.22 -8.10 6.46
CA LEU A 77 1.26 -8.16 7.58
C LEU A 77 0.68 -9.57 7.77
N THR A 78 0.60 -10.37 6.71
CA THR A 78 0.19 -11.78 6.79
C THR A 78 1.27 -12.68 7.41
N MET A 79 2.54 -12.41 7.11
CA MET A 79 3.69 -13.18 7.61
C MET A 79 4.04 -12.84 9.06
N PHE A 80 3.95 -11.56 9.45
CA PHE A 80 4.34 -11.07 10.76
C PHE A 80 3.12 -10.74 11.63
N LYS A 81 2.30 -11.76 11.93
CA LYS A 81 1.00 -11.60 12.62
C LYS A 81 1.11 -11.03 14.04
N ASP A 82 2.27 -11.19 14.68
CA ASP A 82 2.52 -10.74 16.04
C ASP A 82 2.82 -9.23 16.15
N LEU A 83 2.97 -8.52 15.01
CA LEU A 83 3.20 -7.08 15.00
C LEU A 83 2.09 -6.32 15.73
N LYS A 84 2.51 -5.29 16.46
CA LYS A 84 1.66 -4.37 17.21
C LYS A 84 1.84 -2.97 16.65
N PHE A 85 0.72 -2.29 16.47
CA PHE A 85 0.69 -0.92 15.96
C PHE A 85 0.03 0.00 17.00
N ALA A 86 0.33 1.29 16.91
CA ALA A 86 -0.26 2.29 17.79
C ALA A 86 -1.80 2.31 17.64
N PRO A 87 -2.56 2.64 18.69
CA PRO A 87 -4.03 2.66 18.63
C PRO A 87 -4.59 3.63 17.58
N ASP A 88 -3.84 4.67 17.25
CA ASP A 88 -4.17 5.72 16.28
C ASP A 88 -3.64 5.44 14.86
N PHE A 89 -3.01 4.29 14.62
CA PHE A 89 -2.36 3.96 13.34
C PHE A 89 -3.32 3.92 12.15
N LEU A 90 -4.62 3.69 12.40
CA LEU A 90 -5.67 3.68 11.38
C LEU A 90 -6.58 4.91 11.41
N VAL A 91 -6.22 5.98 12.15
CA VAL A 91 -6.98 7.23 12.13
C VAL A 91 -7.07 7.78 10.71
N GLY A 92 -8.28 8.10 10.26
CA GLY A 92 -8.54 8.58 8.90
C GLY A 92 -8.55 7.50 7.81
N THR A 93 -8.29 6.23 8.16
CA THR A 93 -8.51 5.09 7.26
C THR A 93 -10.00 4.72 7.28
N SER A 94 -10.55 4.43 6.10
CA SER A 94 -11.93 3.96 5.90
C SER A 94 -11.96 2.93 4.77
N GLU A 95 -13.14 2.43 4.43
CA GLU A 95 -13.32 1.49 3.31
C GLU A 95 -12.78 2.01 1.97
N THR A 96 -12.73 3.33 1.77
CA THR A 96 -12.33 3.94 0.49
C THR A 96 -11.11 4.85 0.55
N VAL A 97 -10.46 4.93 1.72
CA VAL A 97 -9.35 5.84 1.98
C VAL A 97 -8.32 5.16 2.88
N LEU A 98 -7.04 5.19 2.48
CA LEU A 98 -5.93 4.90 3.38
C LEU A 98 -5.52 6.17 4.12
N GLY A 99 -5.55 6.12 5.45
CA GLY A 99 -5.24 7.23 6.34
C GLY A 99 -3.75 7.56 6.38
N LEU A 100 -3.43 8.79 6.80
CA LEU A 100 -2.09 9.35 6.69
C LEU A 100 -1.04 8.59 7.50
N GLN A 101 -1.34 8.20 8.74
CA GLN A 101 -0.38 7.50 9.61
C GLN A 101 0.09 6.17 8.99
N LEU A 102 -0.85 5.42 8.41
CA LEU A 102 -0.55 4.18 7.69
C LEU A 102 0.35 4.45 6.48
N LEU A 103 0.04 5.47 5.68
CA LEU A 103 0.82 5.80 4.47
C LEU A 103 2.22 6.32 4.82
N GLN A 104 2.36 7.12 5.88
CA GLN A 104 3.66 7.59 6.37
C GLN A 104 4.53 6.42 6.84
N TYR A 105 3.98 5.50 7.62
CA TYR A 105 4.69 4.29 8.03
C TYR A 105 5.21 3.51 6.81
N MET A 106 4.36 3.36 5.78
CA MET A 106 4.74 2.71 4.55
C MET A 106 5.84 3.47 3.79
N ALA A 107 5.76 4.79 3.71
CA ALA A 107 6.76 5.63 3.06
C ALA A 107 8.13 5.56 3.75
N GLU A 108 8.15 5.54 5.08
CA GLU A 108 9.37 5.46 5.90
C GLU A 108 10.06 4.10 5.77
N HIS A 109 9.29 3.01 5.83
CA HIS A 109 9.83 1.65 5.81
C HIS A 109 10.04 1.11 4.39
N ARG A 110 9.47 1.77 3.38
CA ARG A 110 9.59 1.42 1.96
C ARG A 110 9.24 -0.05 1.72
N TRP A 111 9.97 -0.73 0.84
CA TRP A 111 9.69 -2.12 0.51
C TRP A 111 9.97 -3.05 1.69
N PRO A 112 8.98 -3.84 2.16
CA PRO A 112 9.21 -4.80 3.23
C PRO A 112 10.04 -6.01 2.75
N PHE A 113 10.14 -6.22 1.44
CA PHE A 113 10.97 -7.25 0.82
C PHE A 113 11.79 -6.67 -0.35
N PRO A 114 12.98 -7.21 -0.66
CA PRO A 114 13.75 -6.80 -1.83
C PRO A 114 12.96 -6.98 -3.12
N GLN A 115 13.02 -6.00 -4.03
CA GLN A 115 12.38 -6.12 -5.34
C GLN A 115 13.19 -7.05 -6.24
N MET A 116 12.58 -8.16 -6.67
CA MET A 116 13.14 -9.00 -7.73
C MET A 116 12.80 -8.39 -9.08
N LEU A 117 13.52 -7.32 -9.44
CA LEU A 117 13.36 -6.69 -10.74
C LEU A 117 13.92 -7.63 -11.82
N PRO A 118 13.15 -7.96 -12.88
CA PRO A 118 13.72 -8.66 -14.02
C PRO A 118 14.86 -7.79 -14.60
N GLN A 119 16.04 -8.39 -14.74
CA GLN A 119 17.17 -7.76 -15.42
C GLN A 119 16.90 -7.65 -16.92
#